data_AF-A0A7V4MPW4-F1
#
_entry.id   AF-A0A7V4MPW4-F1
#
_cell.length_a   1.000
_cell.length_b   1.000
_cell.length_c   1.000
_cell.angle_alpha   90.00
_cell.angle_beta   90.00
_cell.angle_gamma   90.00
#
_symmetry.space_group_name_H-M   'P 1'
#
loop_
_entity.id
_entity.type
_entity.pdbx_description
1 polymer ?
#
loop_
_entity_poly.entity_id
_entity_poly.type
_entity_poly.pdbx_seq_one_letter_code
_entity_poly.pdbx_strand_id
1 'polypeptide(L)'
;MSFSHPPMQEWCRAPRTTSRTEQERRRAPTRSTAMAYRFLLTLLILWAATASAQTHRWNVAEAGAIGDGAMDCTAIFQQQMDACGAAGGGVVEVPAGRYRINGTLSIPANVTLQGVYRVPPTIQRDSTGAISGSVLLAYAGRGKPDGPPFIRLAGNNSSIAGMVIIYPEWNQKDVPPIPYPPCIFSTGTENVGVRDCLLLNPYEGIKFVLAHRHIVRNVTGYPIKRGIYVDECYDIGHIENVHFWPFGVLYDPNDPYCKWINLNGIAFELARTDWHYVFNTFCFGYGIGYYFSQSKAGGTNGNFAELNREPPDISAMDGICYPINPQVHASDERSLIEAIAGQGDTVLTARQYCGGLPICVSSVTLKPPYNQAAIEEEAPQDPNELPAAVDRRQMSLFAAAWTVGSLRALAVAGAHSMTYYETTGWRGLVETREGSPLPEQFRSFPGMIYPVYWVFAALAEAK
;
A
#
# COMPACT_ATOMS: atom_id res chain seq x y z
N MET A 1 -27.49 -13.24 62.38
CA MET A 1 -27.73 -12.12 63.32
C MET A 1 -27.87 -10.85 62.51
N SER A 2 -28.99 -10.15 62.67
CA SER A 2 -29.38 -8.94 61.94
C SER A 2 -28.69 -7.68 62.49
N PHE A 3 -28.34 -6.77 61.57
CA PHE A 3 -28.45 -5.30 61.58
C PHE A 3 -28.26 -4.50 62.88
N SER A 4 -27.43 -3.44 62.81
CA SER A 4 -27.84 -2.01 62.71
C SER A 4 -26.86 -1.04 63.39
N HIS A 5 -26.61 0.10 62.73
CA HIS A 5 -26.03 1.33 63.31
C HIS A 5 -26.99 2.00 64.29
N PRO A 6 -26.48 2.87 65.20
CA PRO A 6 -26.84 4.31 65.19
C PRO A 6 -25.70 5.23 65.77
N PRO A 7 -25.91 6.52 66.15
CA PRO A 7 -26.11 7.70 65.30
C PRO A 7 -25.24 8.95 65.71
N MET A 8 -25.54 10.12 65.10
CA MET A 8 -24.92 11.46 65.24
C MET A 8 -25.59 12.39 66.29
N GLN A 9 -24.94 13.56 66.55
CA GLN A 9 -25.35 14.79 67.30
C GLN A 9 -25.03 14.78 68.83
N GLU A 10 -24.63 15.86 69.54
CA GLU A 10 -24.70 17.32 69.37
C GLU A 10 -23.91 17.96 70.55
N TRP A 11 -22.95 18.88 70.40
CA TRP A 11 -22.54 19.81 71.51
C TRP A 11 -22.04 21.15 70.95
N CYS A 12 -22.80 22.21 71.23
CA CYS A 12 -22.47 23.63 71.02
C CYS A 12 -21.78 24.22 72.28
N ARG A 13 -20.79 25.13 72.10
CA ARG A 13 -20.69 26.48 72.71
C ARG A 13 -19.30 27.11 72.52
N ALA A 14 -19.29 28.35 72.04
CA ALA A 14 -18.15 29.27 72.04
C ALA A 14 -18.23 30.25 73.22
N PRO A 15 -17.14 30.99 73.50
CA PRO A 15 -17.27 32.44 73.68
C PRO A 15 -16.25 33.26 72.88
N ARG A 16 -16.67 34.48 72.53
CA ARG A 16 -15.95 35.57 71.86
C ARG A 16 -15.07 36.37 72.83
N THR A 17 -13.98 36.99 72.32
CA THR A 17 -13.57 38.42 72.47
C THR A 17 -12.17 38.59 71.82
N THR A 18 -12.04 39.26 70.65
CA THR A 18 -11.51 40.64 70.41
C THR A 18 -10.09 40.87 70.94
N SER A 19 -9.08 41.42 70.22
CA SER A 19 -9.06 42.34 69.07
C SER A 19 -7.66 42.45 68.42
N ARG A 20 -7.68 42.70 67.10
CA ARG A 20 -6.70 43.38 66.22
C ARG A 20 -5.53 44.16 66.83
N THR A 21 -4.35 43.95 66.24
CA THR A 21 -3.33 44.86 65.66
C THR A 21 -2.13 43.95 65.28
N GLU A 22 -1.23 44.14 64.33
CA GLU A 22 -1.07 44.99 63.15
C GLU A 22 0.23 44.49 62.47
N GLN A 23 0.15 44.04 61.20
CA GLN A 23 1.18 44.32 60.18
C GLN A 23 2.57 43.62 60.23
N GLU A 24 2.65 42.33 59.88
CA GLU A 24 3.85 41.76 59.26
C GLU A 24 3.80 41.88 57.73
N ARG A 25 4.47 42.90 57.20
CA ARG A 25 4.68 43.07 55.74
C ARG A 25 5.67 42.02 55.22
N ARG A 26 5.16 41.11 54.40
CA ARG A 26 5.96 40.31 53.46
C ARG A 26 6.78 41.24 52.55
N ARG A 27 8.10 41.04 52.47
CA ARG A 27 8.97 41.71 51.50
C ARG A 27 8.58 41.28 50.08
N ALA A 28 7.87 42.14 49.36
CA ALA A 28 7.71 42.03 47.91
C ALA A 28 9.02 42.47 47.21
N PRO A 29 9.45 41.80 46.13
CA PRO A 29 10.62 42.20 45.38
C PRO A 29 10.38 43.57 44.72
N THR A 30 11.37 44.47 44.83
CA THR A 30 11.37 45.80 44.24
C THR A 30 11.12 45.76 42.72
N ARG A 31 10.43 46.78 42.16
CA ARG A 31 10.08 46.88 40.72
C ARG A 31 11.25 46.61 39.76
N SER A 32 12.50 46.89 40.16
CA SER A 32 13.72 46.62 39.40
C SER A 32 14.00 45.12 39.20
N THR A 33 13.82 44.28 40.24
CA THR A 33 14.11 42.84 40.18
C THR A 33 13.05 42.06 39.40
N ALA A 34 11.80 42.50 39.42
CA ALA A 34 10.73 41.90 38.62
C ALA A 34 10.86 42.24 37.12
N MET A 35 11.43 43.39 36.79
CA MET A 35 11.71 43.79 35.40
C MET A 35 12.89 42.98 34.84
N ALA A 36 13.95 42.77 35.62
CA ALA A 36 15.08 41.92 35.25
C ALA A 36 14.66 40.46 35.03
N TYR A 37 13.82 39.89 35.90
CA TYR A 37 13.28 38.53 35.72
C TYR A 37 12.39 38.41 34.47
N ARG A 38 11.55 39.42 34.18
CA ARG A 38 10.73 39.45 32.97
C ARG A 38 11.58 39.60 31.70
N PHE A 39 12.67 40.36 31.76
CA PHE A 39 13.63 40.52 30.65
C PHE A 39 14.44 39.24 30.40
N LEU A 40 14.88 38.55 31.46
CA LEU A 40 15.55 37.25 31.38
C LEU A 40 14.63 36.13 30.90
N LEU A 41 13.37 36.09 31.36
CA LEU A 41 12.37 35.13 30.85
C LEU A 41 11.99 35.41 29.40
N THR A 42 11.86 36.68 28.98
CA THR A 42 11.62 37.00 27.55
C THR A 42 12.82 36.70 26.69
N LEU A 43 14.06 36.93 27.15
CA LEU A 43 15.28 36.49 26.46
C LEU A 43 15.38 34.95 26.36
N LEU A 44 14.99 34.20 27.39
CA LEU A 44 14.93 32.73 27.35
C LEU A 44 13.85 32.20 26.40
N ILE A 45 12.68 32.85 26.35
CA ILE A 45 11.60 32.51 25.41
C ILE A 45 11.99 32.90 23.96
N LEU A 46 12.69 34.02 23.77
CA LEU A 46 13.24 34.44 22.47
C LEU A 46 14.40 33.55 22.00
N TRP A 47 15.22 33.01 22.92
CA TRP A 47 16.29 32.06 22.59
C TRP A 47 15.73 30.66 22.25
N ALA A 48 14.66 30.23 22.95
CA ALA A 48 13.93 29.01 22.63
C ALA A 48 13.16 29.11 21.30
N ALA A 49 12.75 30.32 20.88
CA ALA A 49 12.11 30.58 19.58
C ALA A 49 13.10 30.66 18.41
N THR A 50 14.41 30.59 18.65
CA THR A 50 15.46 30.53 17.62
C THR A 50 16.11 29.16 17.50
N ALA A 51 15.44 28.09 17.94
CA ALA A 51 15.69 26.78 17.35
C ALA A 51 15.21 26.85 15.90
N SER A 52 16.05 27.42 15.03
CA SER A 52 15.98 27.16 13.60
C SER A 52 15.83 25.64 13.48
N ALA A 53 14.68 25.19 12.98
CA ALA A 53 14.58 23.86 12.42
C ALA A 53 15.60 23.87 11.28
N GLN A 54 16.84 23.49 11.59
CA GLN A 54 17.89 23.39 10.63
C GLN A 54 17.41 22.28 9.71
N THR A 55 16.88 22.67 8.55
CA THR A 55 16.45 21.74 7.52
C THR A 55 17.68 20.94 7.15
N HIS A 56 17.81 19.75 7.72
CA HIS A 56 18.94 18.89 7.43
C HIS A 56 18.77 18.49 5.97
N ARG A 57 19.65 19.00 5.12
CA ARG A 57 19.62 18.75 3.69
C ARG A 57 20.56 17.59 3.44
N TRP A 58 20.02 16.45 3.00
CA TRP A 58 20.82 15.29 2.63
C TRP A 58 21.18 15.41 1.16
N ASN A 59 22.47 15.54 0.86
CA ASN A 59 22.97 15.65 -0.50
C ASN A 59 24.21 14.77 -0.65
N VAL A 60 24.17 13.82 -1.59
CA VAL A 60 25.23 12.82 -1.72
C VAL A 60 26.58 13.44 -2.13
N ALA A 61 26.57 14.53 -2.90
CA ALA A 61 27.80 15.21 -3.32
C ALA A 61 28.42 16.02 -2.17
N GLU A 62 27.59 16.70 -1.37
CA GLU A 62 28.06 17.37 -0.14
C GLU A 62 28.59 16.36 0.88
N ALA A 63 28.09 15.12 0.85
CA ALA A 63 28.59 13.99 1.64
C ALA A 63 29.84 13.30 1.03
N GLY A 64 30.36 13.78 -0.10
CA GLY A 64 31.60 13.31 -0.71
C GLY A 64 31.46 12.29 -1.85
N ALA A 65 30.24 12.01 -2.34
CA ALA A 65 30.07 11.19 -3.53
C ALA A 65 30.56 11.95 -4.78
N ILE A 66 31.42 11.30 -5.56
CA ILE A 66 31.97 11.88 -6.79
C ILE A 66 31.23 11.29 -7.99
N GLY A 67 30.58 12.14 -8.78
CA GLY A 67 29.83 11.77 -9.97
C GLY A 67 30.68 11.52 -11.23
N ASP A 68 31.86 10.93 -11.09
CA ASP A 68 32.84 10.69 -12.18
C ASP A 68 32.70 9.32 -12.88
N GLY A 69 31.86 8.44 -12.34
CA GLY A 69 31.66 7.07 -12.81
C GLY A 69 32.77 6.09 -12.41
N ALA A 70 33.78 6.54 -11.67
CA ALA A 70 34.93 5.76 -11.23
C ALA A 70 34.87 5.44 -9.73
N MET A 71 34.56 6.42 -8.88
CA MET A 71 34.47 6.21 -7.43
C MET A 71 33.23 5.40 -7.06
N ASP A 72 33.43 4.33 -6.28
CA ASP A 72 32.32 3.60 -5.67
C ASP A 72 31.62 4.47 -4.62
N CYS A 73 30.39 4.88 -4.93
CA CYS A 73 29.57 5.75 -4.10
C CYS A 73 28.59 4.97 -3.22
N THR A 74 28.61 3.62 -3.24
CA THR A 74 27.62 2.77 -2.56
C THR A 74 27.44 3.15 -1.09
N ALA A 75 28.55 3.24 -0.33
CA ALA A 75 28.50 3.50 1.10
C ALA A 75 27.97 4.91 1.42
N ILE A 76 28.34 5.91 0.63
CA ILE A 76 27.94 7.30 0.84
C ILE A 76 26.44 7.46 0.60
N PHE A 77 25.91 6.87 -0.47
CA PHE A 77 24.48 6.88 -0.75
C PHE A 77 23.68 6.20 0.36
N GLN A 78 24.11 5.01 0.79
CA GLN A 78 23.42 4.28 1.85
C GLN A 78 23.43 5.08 3.17
N GLN A 79 24.58 5.63 3.56
CA GLN A 79 24.72 6.43 4.77
C GLN A 79 23.78 7.65 4.77
N GLN A 80 23.64 8.34 3.63
CA GLN A 80 22.73 9.50 3.53
C GLN A 80 21.26 9.08 3.67
N MET A 81 20.85 7.98 3.04
CA MET A 81 19.47 7.46 3.15
C MET A 81 19.16 6.95 4.55
N ASP A 82 20.11 6.26 5.19
CA ASP A 82 19.96 5.78 6.57
C ASP A 82 19.85 6.94 7.56
N ALA A 83 20.70 7.97 7.40
CA ALA A 83 20.64 9.18 8.23
C ALA A 83 19.32 9.95 8.02
N CYS A 84 18.83 10.03 6.78
CA CYS A 84 17.55 10.63 6.46
C CYS A 84 16.38 9.86 7.09
N GLY A 85 16.41 8.53 7.00
CA GLY A 85 15.41 7.67 7.65
C GLY A 85 15.43 7.77 9.17
N ALA A 86 16.62 7.77 9.78
CA ALA A 86 16.80 7.93 11.23
C ALA A 86 16.29 9.29 11.75
N ALA A 87 16.29 10.33 10.90
CA ALA A 87 15.73 11.64 11.20
C ALA A 87 14.21 11.74 11.00
N GLY A 88 13.52 10.63 10.66
CA GLY A 88 12.07 10.58 10.44
C GLY A 88 11.64 10.62 8.98
N GLY A 89 12.58 10.59 8.04
CA GLY A 89 12.32 10.64 6.60
C GLY A 89 12.68 11.98 5.97
N GLY A 90 12.51 12.06 4.65
CA GLY A 90 12.88 13.24 3.87
C GLY A 90 13.38 12.89 2.47
N VAL A 91 14.18 13.79 1.91
CA VAL A 91 14.71 13.68 0.55
C VAL A 91 16.23 13.65 0.59
N VAL A 92 16.82 12.63 -0.02
CA VAL A 92 18.26 12.56 -0.32
C VAL A 92 18.46 13.00 -1.76
N GLU A 93 19.08 14.16 -1.93
CA GLU A 93 19.34 14.78 -3.22
C GLU A 93 20.56 14.16 -3.90
N VAL A 94 20.41 13.86 -5.19
CA VAL A 94 21.46 13.37 -6.07
C VAL A 94 21.67 14.39 -7.19
N PRO A 95 22.69 15.25 -7.11
CA PRO A 95 23.04 16.18 -8.18
C PRO A 95 23.38 15.45 -9.48
N ALA A 96 23.39 16.18 -10.60
CA ALA A 96 23.85 15.63 -11.88
C ALA A 96 25.28 15.08 -11.76
N GLY A 97 25.49 13.87 -12.27
CA GLY A 97 26.73 13.13 -12.14
C GLY A 97 26.51 11.64 -12.45
N ARG A 98 27.60 10.93 -12.71
CA ARG A 98 27.60 9.48 -12.94
C ARG A 98 28.15 8.80 -11.69
N TYR A 99 27.31 8.14 -10.93
CA TYR A 99 27.70 7.54 -9.65
C TYR A 99 27.83 6.04 -9.83
N ARG A 100 29.04 5.52 -9.61
CA ARG A 100 29.30 4.07 -9.63
C ARG A 100 28.81 3.45 -8.34
N ILE A 101 27.98 2.41 -8.45
CA ILE A 101 27.46 1.66 -7.31
C ILE A 101 27.85 0.19 -7.51
N ASN A 102 28.84 -0.29 -6.77
CA ASN A 102 29.29 -1.69 -6.83
C ASN A 102 28.37 -2.64 -6.04
N GLY A 103 27.68 -2.12 -5.01
CA GLY A 103 26.74 -2.89 -4.19
C GLY A 103 25.28 -2.65 -4.55
N THR A 104 24.42 -2.79 -3.56
CA THR A 104 22.97 -2.54 -3.66
C THR A 104 22.59 -1.42 -2.71
N LEU A 105 21.49 -0.73 -3.01
CA LEU A 105 20.96 0.37 -2.21
C LEU A 105 19.61 0.01 -1.61
N SER A 106 19.39 0.40 -0.36
CA SER A 106 18.14 0.17 0.37
C SER A 106 17.57 1.52 0.82
N ILE A 107 16.42 1.92 0.28
CA ILE A 107 15.75 3.18 0.58
C ILE A 107 14.80 2.96 1.76
N PRO A 108 15.05 3.54 2.96
CA PRO A 108 14.21 3.33 4.14
C PRO A 108 12.81 3.94 4.02
N ALA A 109 11.92 3.59 4.96
CA ALA A 109 10.60 4.21 5.07
C ALA A 109 10.68 5.74 5.12
N ASN A 110 9.72 6.41 4.47
CA ASN A 110 9.61 7.87 4.39
C ASN A 110 10.80 8.60 3.72
N VAL A 111 11.71 7.88 3.06
CA VAL A 111 12.86 8.46 2.35
C VAL A 111 12.62 8.46 0.84
N THR A 112 12.94 9.56 0.18
CA THR A 112 12.99 9.67 -1.28
C THR A 112 14.43 9.87 -1.76
N LEU A 113 14.93 9.00 -2.64
CA LEU A 113 16.15 9.25 -3.39
C LEU A 113 15.81 10.08 -4.64
N GLN A 114 16.24 11.34 -4.68
CA GLN A 114 15.78 12.32 -5.65
C GLN A 114 16.92 12.81 -6.55
N GLY A 115 16.86 12.45 -7.83
CA GLY A 115 17.67 13.03 -8.88
C GLY A 115 17.08 14.31 -9.47
N VAL A 116 17.77 14.87 -10.46
CA VAL A 116 17.41 16.15 -11.07
C VAL A 116 16.33 16.06 -12.14
N TYR A 117 15.98 14.85 -12.60
CA TYR A 117 15.07 14.71 -13.73
C TYR A 117 13.59 14.79 -13.36
N ARG A 118 12.81 15.26 -14.33
CA ARG A 118 11.34 15.35 -14.31
C ARG A 118 10.71 14.81 -15.60
N VAL A 119 11.55 14.49 -16.59
CA VAL A 119 11.19 13.91 -17.90
C VAL A 119 12.34 13.00 -18.36
N PRO A 120 12.08 12.03 -19.26
CA PRO A 120 13.12 11.15 -19.80
C PRO A 120 14.26 11.94 -20.48
N PRO A 121 15.54 11.66 -20.17
CA PRO A 121 16.66 12.36 -20.76
C PRO A 121 17.02 11.84 -22.16
N THR A 122 17.47 12.75 -23.03
CA THR A 122 17.98 12.42 -24.37
C THR A 122 19.49 12.11 -24.30
N ILE A 123 19.95 11.18 -25.13
CA ILE A 123 21.38 10.90 -25.34
C ILE A 123 22.06 12.17 -25.91
N GLN A 124 23.21 12.57 -25.36
CA GLN A 124 23.97 13.68 -25.91
C GLN A 124 24.53 13.32 -27.29
N ARG A 125 24.41 14.23 -28.25
CA ARG A 125 24.96 14.08 -29.62
C ARG A 125 26.44 14.46 -29.70
N ASP A 126 27.18 14.30 -28.61
CA ASP A 126 28.62 14.59 -28.56
C ASP A 126 29.45 13.31 -28.71
N SER A 127 30.78 13.43 -28.65
CA SER A 127 31.70 12.30 -28.80
C SER A 127 31.62 11.28 -27.65
N THR A 128 30.98 11.62 -26.53
CA THR A 128 30.83 10.71 -25.39
C THR A 128 29.57 9.84 -25.51
N GLY A 129 28.53 10.33 -26.18
CA GLY A 129 27.23 9.67 -26.24
C GLY A 129 26.61 9.44 -24.85
N ALA A 130 27.08 10.17 -23.83
CA ALA A 130 26.69 9.92 -22.45
C ALA A 130 25.32 10.52 -22.14
N ILE A 131 24.54 9.81 -21.33
CA ILE A 131 23.32 10.35 -20.74
C ILE A 131 23.72 11.22 -19.55
N SER A 132 23.15 12.42 -19.50
CA SER A 132 23.42 13.42 -18.47
C SER A 132 22.58 13.20 -17.21
N GLY A 133 22.64 14.14 -16.25
CA GLY A 133 21.82 14.18 -15.04
C GLY A 133 22.22 13.17 -13.97
N SER A 134 21.28 12.72 -13.14
CA SER A 134 21.57 11.88 -11.97
C SER A 134 21.60 10.40 -12.35
N VAL A 135 22.78 9.90 -12.71
CA VAL A 135 22.96 8.54 -13.28
C VAL A 135 23.55 7.60 -12.24
N LEU A 136 22.87 6.49 -11.97
CA LEU A 136 23.40 5.35 -11.22
C LEU A 136 23.95 4.30 -12.20
N LEU A 137 25.22 3.95 -12.05
CA LEU A 137 25.86 2.87 -12.79
C LEU A 137 25.84 1.61 -11.92
N ALA A 138 24.97 0.66 -12.27
CA ALA A 138 24.72 -0.55 -11.51
C ALA A 138 25.73 -1.66 -11.88
N TYR A 139 26.63 -2.00 -10.96
CA TYR A 139 27.62 -3.09 -11.14
C TYR A 139 27.32 -4.34 -10.29
N ALA A 140 26.22 -4.33 -9.52
CA ALA A 140 25.84 -5.47 -8.68
C ALA A 140 25.01 -6.52 -9.42
N GLY A 141 25.19 -7.78 -9.04
CA GLY A 141 24.24 -8.87 -9.35
C GLY A 141 24.38 -9.54 -10.72
N ARG A 142 25.41 -9.22 -11.52
CA ARG A 142 25.64 -9.86 -12.82
C ARG A 142 25.71 -11.39 -12.70
N GLY A 143 24.87 -12.10 -13.45
CA GLY A 143 24.79 -13.57 -13.47
C GLY A 143 24.14 -14.18 -12.22
N LYS A 144 23.49 -13.38 -11.36
CA LYS A 144 22.92 -13.83 -10.08
C LYS A 144 21.44 -13.44 -9.97
N PRO A 145 20.51 -14.04 -10.74
CA PRO A 145 19.11 -13.60 -10.79
C PRO A 145 18.39 -13.64 -9.43
N ASP A 146 18.75 -14.58 -8.56
CA ASP A 146 18.18 -14.71 -7.20
C ASP A 146 18.92 -13.88 -6.14
N GLY A 147 19.86 -13.03 -6.57
CA GLY A 147 20.61 -12.13 -5.70
C GLY A 147 19.79 -10.95 -5.17
N PRO A 148 20.39 -10.12 -4.29
CA PRO A 148 19.74 -8.91 -3.81
C PRO A 148 19.47 -7.94 -4.97
N PRO A 149 18.31 -7.25 -4.98
CA PRO A 149 17.95 -6.28 -6.00
C PRO A 149 18.90 -5.08 -5.97
N PHE A 150 19.11 -4.41 -7.11
CA PHE A 150 20.00 -3.24 -7.16
C PHE A 150 19.50 -2.13 -6.23
N ILE A 151 18.19 -1.83 -6.28
CA ILE A 151 17.51 -0.90 -5.37
C ILE A 151 16.36 -1.63 -4.68
N ARG A 152 16.34 -1.59 -3.34
CA ARG A 152 15.21 -2.02 -2.52
C ARG A 152 14.47 -0.80 -1.97
N LEU A 153 13.17 -0.71 -2.24
CA LEU A 153 12.25 0.17 -1.53
C LEU A 153 11.88 -0.56 -0.22
N ALA A 154 12.56 -0.23 0.87
CA ALA A 154 12.66 -1.11 2.04
C ALA A 154 11.63 -0.81 3.15
N GLY A 155 10.80 0.21 2.98
CA GLY A 155 9.75 0.53 3.94
C GLY A 155 8.65 1.39 3.35
N ASN A 156 7.59 1.61 4.12
CA ASN A 156 6.42 2.36 3.68
C ASN A 156 6.80 3.78 3.24
N ASN A 157 6.14 4.28 2.20
CA ASN A 157 6.37 5.60 1.61
C ASN A 157 7.79 5.82 1.05
N SER A 158 8.62 4.78 0.94
CA SER A 158 9.95 4.89 0.31
C SER A 158 9.82 5.10 -1.19
N SER A 159 10.63 5.98 -1.77
CA SER A 159 10.55 6.24 -3.21
C SER A 159 11.86 6.63 -3.87
N ILE A 160 11.89 6.48 -5.19
CA ILE A 160 12.94 6.97 -6.07
C ILE A 160 12.33 7.85 -7.16
N ALA A 161 12.96 8.99 -7.43
CA ALA A 161 12.46 9.94 -8.41
C ALA A 161 13.58 10.62 -9.21
N GLY A 162 13.36 10.84 -10.51
CA GLY A 162 14.23 11.69 -11.33
C GLY A 162 15.63 11.10 -11.62
N MET A 163 15.75 9.78 -11.66
CA MET A 163 17.02 9.05 -11.77
C MET A 163 17.15 8.33 -13.12
N VAL A 164 18.39 8.17 -13.60
CA VAL A 164 18.74 7.23 -14.67
C VAL A 164 19.49 6.06 -14.05
N ILE A 165 19.12 4.83 -14.39
CA ILE A 165 19.83 3.62 -13.97
C ILE A 165 20.35 2.91 -15.21
N ILE A 166 21.67 2.69 -15.27
CA ILE A 166 22.35 2.04 -16.40
C ILE A 166 23.12 0.85 -15.87
N TYR A 167 23.01 -0.29 -16.57
CA TYR A 167 23.81 -1.49 -16.34
C TYR A 167 25.03 -1.47 -17.28
N PRO A 168 26.23 -1.05 -16.84
CA PRO A 168 27.34 -0.76 -17.75
C PRO A 168 27.98 -2.03 -18.33
N GLU A 169 27.83 -3.16 -17.63
CA GLU A 169 28.33 -4.46 -18.06
C GLU A 169 27.33 -5.20 -18.98
N TRP A 170 26.23 -4.56 -19.37
CA TRP A 170 25.35 -5.06 -20.41
C TRP A 170 26.07 -5.11 -21.76
N ASN A 171 25.81 -6.16 -22.54
CA ASN A 171 26.36 -6.32 -23.88
C ASN A 171 25.32 -6.95 -24.81
N GLN A 172 25.04 -6.30 -25.95
CA GLN A 172 24.12 -6.82 -26.97
C GLN A 172 24.54 -8.19 -27.52
N LYS A 173 25.83 -8.55 -27.46
CA LYS A 173 26.32 -9.85 -27.93
C LYS A 173 26.04 -11.01 -26.99
N ASP A 174 25.62 -10.74 -25.75
CA ASP A 174 25.23 -11.77 -24.79
C ASP A 174 23.83 -12.31 -25.17
N VAL A 175 23.78 -13.41 -25.92
CA VAL A 175 22.53 -14.06 -26.32
C VAL A 175 22.60 -15.56 -25.96
N PRO A 176 21.82 -16.05 -24.97
CA PRO A 176 20.84 -15.30 -24.18
C PRO A 176 21.48 -14.22 -23.28
N PRO A 177 20.77 -13.10 -23.01
CA PRO A 177 21.27 -12.05 -22.12
C PRO A 177 21.57 -12.57 -20.71
N ILE A 178 22.68 -12.11 -20.14
CA ILE A 178 23.10 -12.52 -18.81
C ILE A 178 22.13 -11.95 -17.75
N PRO A 179 21.55 -12.80 -16.88
CA PRO A 179 20.58 -12.37 -15.88
C PRO A 179 21.16 -11.45 -14.80
N TYR A 180 20.30 -10.60 -14.25
CA TYR A 180 20.52 -9.79 -13.06
C TYR A 180 19.29 -9.90 -12.14
N PRO A 181 19.43 -9.65 -10.83
CA PRO A 181 18.31 -9.36 -9.95
C PRO A 181 17.45 -8.20 -10.49
N PRO A 182 16.21 -8.05 -9.98
CA PRO A 182 15.40 -6.87 -10.25
C PRO A 182 16.15 -5.57 -9.97
N CYS A 183 16.03 -4.60 -10.89
CA CYS A 183 16.63 -3.29 -10.73
C CYS A 183 16.01 -2.53 -9.56
N ILE A 184 14.67 -2.50 -9.49
CA ILE A 184 13.94 -1.94 -8.36
C ILE A 184 13.00 -3.02 -7.80
N PHE A 185 13.05 -3.22 -6.49
CA PHE A 185 12.24 -4.23 -5.81
C PHE A 185 11.59 -3.68 -4.55
N SER A 186 10.37 -4.12 -4.27
CA SER A 186 9.70 -3.90 -2.98
C SER A 186 8.91 -5.13 -2.55
N THR A 187 8.86 -5.38 -1.25
CA THR A 187 7.95 -6.37 -0.68
C THR A 187 7.53 -6.08 0.76
N GLY A 188 6.27 -6.39 1.08
CA GLY A 188 5.69 -6.17 2.40
C GLY A 188 5.62 -4.68 2.78
N THR A 189 5.25 -3.82 1.82
CA THR A 189 5.30 -2.36 1.96
C THR A 189 4.03 -1.69 1.47
N GLU A 190 3.78 -0.46 1.89
CA GLU A 190 2.69 0.38 1.40
C GLU A 190 3.21 1.71 0.82
N ASN A 191 2.52 2.20 -0.22
CA ASN A 191 2.74 3.53 -0.82
C ASN A 191 4.16 3.77 -1.35
N VAL A 192 4.86 2.71 -1.79
CA VAL A 192 6.18 2.85 -2.41
C VAL A 192 6.08 3.49 -3.80
N GLY A 193 7.11 4.23 -4.21
CA GLY A 193 7.05 5.03 -5.43
C GLY A 193 8.28 4.93 -6.34
N VAL A 194 8.04 4.85 -7.65
CA VAL A 194 9.05 5.01 -8.71
C VAL A 194 8.54 6.07 -9.69
N ARG A 195 9.21 7.22 -9.78
CA ARG A 195 8.76 8.35 -10.60
C ARG A 195 9.85 8.90 -11.50
N ASP A 196 9.50 9.34 -12.71
CA ASP A 196 10.40 10.11 -13.59
C ASP A 196 11.77 9.43 -13.81
N CYS A 197 11.76 8.10 -14.01
CA CYS A 197 12.97 7.29 -14.10
C CYS A 197 13.23 6.77 -15.52
N LEU A 198 14.50 6.62 -15.87
CA LEU A 198 14.96 5.92 -17.07
C LEU A 198 15.75 4.66 -16.69
N LEU A 199 15.29 3.49 -17.13
CA LEU A 199 15.90 2.20 -16.84
C LEU A 199 16.55 1.61 -18.10
N LEU A 200 17.88 1.63 -18.19
CA LEU A 200 18.61 1.13 -19.35
C LEU A 200 19.23 -0.23 -19.11
N ASN A 201 18.69 -1.21 -19.83
CA ASN A 201 19.13 -2.59 -19.90
C ASN A 201 19.17 -3.36 -18.55
N PRO A 202 18.28 -3.12 -17.56
CA PRO A 202 18.14 -4.09 -16.47
C PRO A 202 17.58 -5.40 -17.00
N TYR A 203 17.95 -6.54 -16.41
CA TYR A 203 17.35 -7.82 -16.80
C TYR A 203 15.86 -7.87 -16.42
N GLU A 204 15.53 -7.55 -15.17
CA GLU A 204 14.18 -7.25 -14.71
C GLU A 204 14.12 -5.79 -14.22
N GLY A 205 13.14 -5.03 -14.67
CA GLY A 205 13.00 -3.60 -14.35
C GLY A 205 12.50 -3.36 -12.92
N ILE A 206 11.19 -3.48 -12.72
CA ILE A 206 10.54 -3.23 -11.42
C ILE A 206 9.79 -4.49 -10.99
N LYS A 207 10.00 -4.94 -9.75
CA LYS A 207 9.33 -6.11 -9.18
C LYS A 207 8.71 -5.79 -7.83
N PHE A 208 7.39 -5.85 -7.74
CA PHE A 208 6.63 -5.58 -6.54
C PHE A 208 5.82 -6.81 -6.13
N VAL A 209 5.98 -7.24 -4.87
CA VAL A 209 5.26 -8.39 -4.30
C VAL A 209 4.78 -8.02 -2.91
N LEU A 210 3.49 -8.04 -2.60
CA LEU A 210 2.97 -7.47 -1.33
C LEU A 210 3.35 -5.99 -1.16
N ALA A 211 3.36 -5.23 -2.27
CA ALA A 211 3.61 -3.78 -2.25
C ALA A 211 2.29 -3.05 -2.58
N HIS A 212 1.54 -2.69 -1.54
CA HIS A 212 0.20 -2.13 -1.66
C HIS A 212 0.25 -0.63 -2.00
N ARG A 213 -0.74 -0.14 -2.75
CA ARG A 213 -0.89 1.30 -3.07
C ARG A 213 0.35 1.94 -3.71
N HIS A 214 1.17 1.13 -4.39
CA HIS A 214 2.39 1.62 -5.02
C HIS A 214 2.07 2.51 -6.21
N ILE A 215 3.04 3.33 -6.60
CA ILE A 215 2.95 4.18 -7.79
C ILE A 215 4.20 4.06 -8.65
N VAL A 216 4.00 3.69 -9.90
CA VAL A 216 5.00 3.73 -10.96
C VAL A 216 4.52 4.76 -11.98
N ARG A 217 5.19 5.90 -12.09
CA ARG A 217 4.76 7.00 -12.97
C ARG A 217 5.90 7.57 -13.80
N ASN A 218 5.67 7.84 -15.08
CA ASN A 218 6.66 8.46 -15.98
C ASN A 218 7.97 7.65 -16.05
N VAL A 219 7.87 6.33 -16.15
CA VAL A 219 9.03 5.44 -16.25
C VAL A 219 9.27 5.06 -17.69
N THR A 220 10.52 5.21 -18.15
CA THR A 220 10.92 4.84 -19.51
C THR A 220 12.10 3.89 -19.47
N GLY A 221 12.32 3.11 -20.53
CA GLY A 221 13.51 2.24 -20.56
C GLY A 221 13.43 1.05 -21.49
N TYR A 222 14.42 0.16 -21.36
CA TYR A 222 14.47 -1.12 -22.07
C TYR A 222 14.87 -2.29 -21.15
N PRO A 223 14.01 -2.69 -20.19
CA PRO A 223 14.21 -3.93 -19.44
C PRO A 223 14.22 -5.16 -20.36
N ILE A 224 15.07 -6.14 -20.10
CA ILE A 224 15.42 -7.19 -21.07
C ILE A 224 14.46 -8.38 -21.02
N LYS A 225 14.30 -8.98 -19.84
CA LYS A 225 13.44 -10.15 -19.62
C LYS A 225 12.05 -9.74 -19.15
N ARG A 226 11.99 -8.77 -18.23
CA ARG A 226 10.72 -8.29 -17.67
C ARG A 226 10.74 -6.80 -17.38
N GLY A 227 9.73 -6.06 -17.82
CA GLY A 227 9.59 -4.63 -17.53
C GLY A 227 9.10 -4.36 -16.11
N ILE A 228 7.82 -4.63 -15.85
CA ILE A 228 7.21 -4.54 -14.52
C ILE A 228 6.59 -5.88 -14.16
N TYR A 229 6.84 -6.35 -12.94
CA TYR A 229 6.14 -7.46 -12.30
C TYR A 229 5.38 -6.95 -11.08
N VAL A 230 4.11 -7.31 -10.96
CA VAL A 230 3.34 -7.09 -9.72
C VAL A 230 2.63 -8.38 -9.32
N ASP A 231 2.83 -8.79 -8.07
CA ASP A 231 2.09 -9.87 -7.44
C ASP A 231 1.62 -9.48 -6.03
N GLU A 232 0.61 -10.19 -5.55
CA GLU A 232 0.01 -10.05 -4.22
C GLU A 232 -0.28 -8.59 -3.82
N CYS A 233 -0.78 -7.78 -4.77
CA CYS A 233 -1.17 -6.40 -4.51
C CYS A 233 -2.66 -6.35 -4.14
N TYR A 234 -2.97 -6.50 -2.85
CA TYR A 234 -4.36 -6.55 -2.34
C TYR A 234 -5.05 -5.19 -2.15
N ASP A 235 -4.43 -4.13 -2.65
CA ASP A 235 -4.92 -2.76 -2.62
C ASP A 235 -4.50 -2.08 -3.94
N ILE A 236 -4.97 -0.85 -4.16
CA ILE A 236 -4.96 -0.19 -5.47
C ILE A 236 -3.57 0.31 -5.89
N GLY A 237 -2.85 -0.46 -6.70
CA GLY A 237 -1.61 -0.02 -7.36
C GLY A 237 -1.86 0.89 -8.57
N HIS A 238 -0.89 1.74 -8.93
CA HIS A 238 -0.93 2.62 -10.09
C HIS A 238 0.32 2.46 -10.96
N ILE A 239 0.13 2.15 -12.24
CA ILE A 239 1.16 2.14 -13.29
C ILE A 239 0.72 3.12 -14.38
N GLU A 240 1.42 4.25 -14.48
CA GLU A 240 0.98 5.38 -15.30
C GLU A 240 2.10 5.94 -16.17
N ASN A 241 1.83 6.21 -17.44
CA ASN A 241 2.78 6.84 -18.35
C ASN A 241 4.12 6.08 -18.41
N VAL A 242 4.06 4.76 -18.63
CA VAL A 242 5.24 3.88 -18.67
C VAL A 242 5.54 3.45 -20.10
N HIS A 243 6.75 3.76 -20.60
CA HIS A 243 7.13 3.51 -21.99
C HIS A 243 8.39 2.63 -22.08
N PHE A 244 8.20 1.38 -22.50
CA PHE A 244 9.28 0.43 -22.70
C PHE A 244 9.55 0.13 -24.17
N TRP A 245 10.70 0.57 -24.68
CA TRP A 245 11.09 0.33 -26.08
C TRP A 245 12.62 0.26 -26.18
N PRO A 246 13.20 -0.16 -27.33
CA PRO A 246 14.64 -0.42 -27.49
C PRO A 246 15.57 0.82 -27.41
N PHE A 247 15.53 1.58 -26.31
CA PHE A 247 16.31 2.81 -26.09
C PHE A 247 17.83 2.63 -26.25
N GLY A 248 18.36 1.41 -26.07
CA GLY A 248 19.79 1.11 -26.05
C GLY A 248 20.35 0.42 -27.29
N VAL A 249 19.53 0.15 -28.32
CA VAL A 249 19.94 -0.55 -29.54
C VAL A 249 19.27 0.05 -30.77
N LEU A 250 19.94 -0.04 -31.92
CA LEU A 250 19.25 0.09 -33.20
C LEU A 250 18.41 -1.17 -33.39
N TYR A 251 17.09 -1.04 -33.31
CA TYR A 251 16.18 -2.17 -33.41
C TYR A 251 16.27 -2.84 -34.78
N ASP A 252 16.58 -4.13 -34.78
CA ASP A 252 16.52 -5.01 -35.95
C ASP A 252 15.91 -6.35 -35.52
N PRO A 253 14.74 -6.77 -36.03
CA PRO A 253 14.13 -8.06 -35.66
C PRO A 253 14.98 -9.28 -36.05
N ASN A 254 15.99 -9.12 -36.90
CA ASN A 254 16.93 -10.18 -37.27
C ASN A 254 18.19 -10.21 -36.39
N ASP A 255 18.45 -9.15 -35.62
CA ASP A 255 19.53 -9.14 -34.63
C ASP A 255 19.24 -10.20 -33.55
N PRO A 256 20.20 -11.10 -33.23
CA PRO A 256 19.96 -12.18 -32.28
C PRO A 256 19.47 -11.72 -30.90
N TYR A 257 19.92 -10.55 -30.43
CA TYR A 257 19.53 -10.00 -29.15
C TYR A 257 18.11 -9.43 -29.17
N CYS A 258 17.78 -8.61 -30.17
CA CYS A 258 16.42 -8.12 -30.36
C CYS A 258 15.43 -9.28 -30.53
N LYS A 259 15.79 -10.28 -31.34
CA LYS A 259 14.98 -11.50 -31.55
C LYS A 259 14.77 -12.27 -30.25
N TRP A 260 15.79 -12.37 -29.39
CA TRP A 260 15.63 -13.04 -28.10
C TRP A 260 14.58 -12.32 -27.24
N ILE A 261 14.61 -10.99 -27.16
CA ILE A 261 13.62 -10.20 -26.40
C ILE A 261 12.23 -10.30 -27.05
N ASN A 262 12.15 -10.27 -28.38
CA ASN A 262 10.90 -10.48 -29.12
C ASN A 262 10.26 -11.86 -28.86
N LEU A 263 11.03 -12.85 -28.41
CA LEU A 263 10.51 -14.20 -28.11
C LEU A 263 10.32 -14.46 -26.61
N ASN A 264 11.10 -13.79 -25.76
CA ASN A 264 11.20 -14.15 -24.33
C ASN A 264 10.87 -13.00 -23.37
N GLY A 265 10.85 -11.76 -23.84
CA GLY A 265 10.64 -10.57 -23.03
C GLY A 265 9.17 -10.28 -22.77
N ILE A 266 8.85 -9.83 -21.55
CA ILE A 266 7.51 -9.44 -21.10
C ILE A 266 7.56 -7.99 -20.63
N ALA A 267 6.76 -7.08 -21.19
CA ALA A 267 6.80 -5.68 -20.79
C ALA A 267 6.08 -5.45 -19.45
N PHE A 268 4.86 -5.95 -19.31
CA PHE A 268 4.04 -5.82 -18.11
C PHE A 268 3.50 -7.19 -17.72
N GLU A 269 3.89 -7.67 -16.54
CA GLU A 269 3.42 -8.93 -15.97
C GLU A 269 2.68 -8.65 -14.67
N LEU A 270 1.40 -9.01 -14.63
CA LEU A 270 0.52 -8.83 -13.49
C LEU A 270 0.04 -10.20 -13.05
N ALA A 271 0.32 -10.55 -11.80
CA ALA A 271 -0.16 -11.77 -11.16
C ALA A 271 -1.38 -11.43 -10.31
N ARG A 272 -1.39 -11.74 -9.01
CA ARG A 272 -2.54 -11.42 -8.14
C ARG A 272 -2.54 -9.94 -7.78
N THR A 273 -3.43 -9.18 -8.41
CA THR A 273 -3.63 -7.77 -8.08
C THR A 273 -5.10 -7.43 -7.91
N ASP A 274 -5.44 -6.57 -6.95
CA ASP A 274 -6.76 -6.00 -6.72
C ASP A 274 -6.82 -4.57 -7.25
N TRP A 275 -7.72 -4.32 -8.21
CA TRP A 275 -8.10 -2.97 -8.63
C TRP A 275 -6.93 -2.10 -9.13
N HIS A 276 -5.97 -2.72 -9.82
CA HIS A 276 -4.78 -2.05 -10.30
C HIS A 276 -5.10 -1.08 -11.45
N TYR A 277 -4.74 0.20 -11.33
CA TYR A 277 -4.81 1.16 -12.43
C TYR A 277 -3.59 1.04 -13.32
N VAL A 278 -3.81 0.74 -14.60
CA VAL A 278 -2.77 0.77 -15.61
C VAL A 278 -3.21 1.69 -16.74
N PHE A 279 -2.51 2.81 -16.90
CA PHE A 279 -2.93 3.89 -17.80
C PHE A 279 -1.76 4.47 -18.58
N ASN A 280 -2.00 4.76 -19.87
CA ASN A 280 -1.04 5.38 -20.78
C ASN A 280 0.32 4.66 -20.82
N THR A 281 0.30 3.37 -21.13
CA THR A 281 1.51 2.57 -21.25
C THR A 281 1.84 2.27 -22.71
N PHE A 282 3.13 2.19 -23.02
CA PHE A 282 3.62 1.78 -24.34
C PHE A 282 4.68 0.70 -24.21
N CYS A 283 4.62 -0.33 -25.05
CA CYS A 283 5.71 -1.28 -25.22
C CYS A 283 5.98 -1.61 -26.69
N PHE A 284 7.26 -1.73 -27.08
CA PHE A 284 7.67 -2.17 -28.41
C PHE A 284 8.88 -3.10 -28.32
N GLY A 285 8.89 -4.15 -29.17
CA GLY A 285 10.00 -5.10 -29.26
C GLY A 285 10.02 -6.19 -28.17
N TYR A 286 8.90 -6.43 -27.49
CA TYR A 286 8.73 -7.53 -26.51
C TYR A 286 7.89 -8.65 -27.11
N GLY A 287 8.11 -9.88 -26.67
CA GLY A 287 7.28 -11.02 -27.07
C GLY A 287 5.87 -10.97 -26.49
N ILE A 288 5.74 -10.47 -25.26
CA ILE A 288 4.45 -10.22 -24.63
C ILE A 288 4.41 -8.79 -24.10
N GLY A 289 3.39 -8.02 -24.50
CA GLY A 289 3.14 -6.69 -23.95
C GLY A 289 2.55 -6.78 -22.54
N TYR A 290 1.36 -7.35 -22.44
CA TYR A 290 0.67 -7.62 -21.19
C TYR A 290 0.55 -9.12 -20.95
N TYR A 291 1.04 -9.57 -19.81
CA TYR A 291 0.90 -10.95 -19.36
C TYR A 291 0.20 -11.01 -18.01
N PHE A 292 -0.98 -11.62 -17.99
CA PHE A 292 -1.68 -11.94 -16.75
C PHE A 292 -1.26 -13.35 -16.33
N SER A 293 -0.43 -13.41 -15.30
CA SER A 293 0.25 -14.64 -14.86
C SER A 293 -0.45 -15.24 -13.64
N GLN A 294 -0.28 -16.54 -13.43
CA GLN A 294 -0.75 -17.18 -12.21
C GLN A 294 0.09 -16.71 -11.01
N SER A 295 -0.58 -16.45 -9.90
CA SER A 295 0.05 -16.22 -8.59
C SER A 295 -0.02 -17.49 -7.75
N LYS A 296 0.91 -17.63 -6.81
CA LYS A 296 0.80 -18.63 -5.74
C LYS A 296 -0.38 -18.33 -4.79
N ALA A 297 -0.83 -17.08 -4.73
CA ALA A 297 -2.04 -16.67 -4.03
C ALA A 297 -3.23 -16.56 -5.01
N GLY A 298 -3.99 -17.65 -5.22
CA GLY A 298 -5.15 -17.67 -6.12
C GLY A 298 -6.49 -17.32 -5.45
N GLY A 299 -7.31 -16.51 -6.12
CA GLY A 299 -8.68 -16.17 -5.72
C GLY A 299 -9.36 -15.20 -6.68
N THR A 300 -10.70 -15.15 -6.68
CA THR A 300 -11.51 -14.23 -7.51
C THR A 300 -12.29 -13.25 -6.62
N ASN A 301 -12.45 -12.00 -7.08
CA ASN A 301 -13.32 -11.00 -6.43
C ASN A 301 -14.75 -10.98 -7.02
N GLY A 302 -15.03 -11.79 -8.04
CA GLY A 302 -16.34 -11.84 -8.72
C GLY A 302 -17.35 -12.69 -7.95
N ASN A 303 -17.37 -13.99 -8.23
CA ASN A 303 -18.21 -14.95 -7.52
C ASN A 303 -17.69 -16.39 -7.70
N PHE A 304 -18.20 -17.33 -6.89
CA PHE A 304 -17.84 -18.74 -6.97
C PHE A 304 -18.02 -19.37 -8.37
N ALA A 305 -19.03 -18.97 -9.14
CA ALA A 305 -19.27 -19.54 -10.47
C ALA A 305 -18.11 -19.26 -11.44
N GLU A 306 -17.40 -18.14 -11.32
CA GLU A 306 -16.21 -17.90 -12.16
C GLU A 306 -15.08 -18.85 -11.79
N LEU A 307 -14.82 -19.01 -10.48
CA LEU A 307 -13.84 -19.98 -9.99
C LEU A 307 -14.20 -21.42 -10.41
N ASN A 308 -15.49 -21.74 -10.44
CA ASN A 308 -15.97 -23.07 -10.79
C ASN A 308 -15.99 -23.35 -12.30
N ARG A 309 -16.13 -22.32 -13.15
CA ARG A 309 -16.06 -22.48 -14.61
C ARG A 309 -14.63 -22.75 -15.08
N GLU A 310 -13.65 -22.15 -14.42
CA GLU A 310 -12.24 -22.33 -14.74
C GLU A 310 -11.44 -22.59 -13.44
N PRO A 311 -11.46 -23.84 -12.93
CA PRO A 311 -10.73 -24.19 -11.72
C PRO A 311 -9.22 -23.92 -11.88
N PRO A 312 -8.58 -23.23 -10.93
CA PRO A 312 -7.16 -22.89 -11.03
C PRO A 312 -6.27 -24.13 -10.80
N ASP A 313 -5.03 -24.08 -11.30
CA ASP A 313 -4.01 -25.05 -10.91
C ASP A 313 -3.62 -24.84 -9.44
N ILE A 314 -3.97 -25.83 -8.61
CA ILE A 314 -3.80 -25.75 -7.16
C ILE A 314 -2.39 -26.11 -6.68
N SER A 315 -1.52 -26.61 -7.55
CA SER A 315 -0.19 -27.14 -7.17
C SER A 315 0.72 -26.10 -6.52
N ALA A 316 0.48 -24.82 -6.82
CA ALA A 316 1.22 -23.69 -6.28
C ALA A 316 0.42 -22.85 -5.27
N MET A 317 -0.80 -23.28 -4.90
CA MET A 317 -1.72 -22.50 -4.07
C MET A 317 -1.66 -22.91 -2.60
N ASP A 318 -1.72 -21.92 -1.70
CA ASP A 318 -1.82 -22.15 -0.24
C ASP A 318 -3.27 -22.12 0.27
N GLY A 319 -4.24 -21.80 -0.59
CA GLY A 319 -5.65 -21.65 -0.24
C GLY A 319 -6.49 -21.18 -1.43
N ILE A 320 -7.80 -21.40 -1.35
CA ILE A 320 -8.78 -20.87 -2.32
C ILE A 320 -9.61 -19.78 -1.65
N CYS A 321 -9.86 -18.68 -2.37
CA CYS A 321 -10.71 -17.59 -1.88
C CYS A 321 -11.75 -17.14 -2.92
N TYR A 322 -13.01 -16.96 -2.47
CA TYR A 322 -14.08 -16.38 -3.29
C TYR A 322 -15.17 -15.70 -2.43
N PRO A 323 -15.89 -14.69 -2.95
CA PRO A 323 -16.99 -14.02 -2.25
C PRO A 323 -18.33 -14.74 -2.44
N ILE A 324 -19.29 -14.44 -1.55
CA ILE A 324 -20.69 -14.86 -1.67
C ILE A 324 -21.61 -13.65 -1.46
N ASN A 325 -22.59 -13.52 -2.35
CA ASN A 325 -23.75 -12.68 -2.15
C ASN A 325 -25.02 -13.35 -2.73
N PRO A 326 -26.19 -13.17 -2.10
CA PRO A 326 -27.43 -13.81 -2.55
C PRO A 326 -28.21 -13.04 -3.64
N GLN A 327 -27.72 -11.89 -4.12
CA GLN A 327 -28.54 -10.92 -4.87
C GLN A 327 -28.19 -10.72 -6.35
N VAL A 328 -27.89 -11.81 -7.07
CA VAL A 328 -27.59 -11.74 -8.50
C VAL A 328 -28.86 -11.68 -9.36
N HIS A 329 -29.86 -12.54 -9.10
CA HIS A 329 -31.08 -12.64 -9.91
C HIS A 329 -32.36 -12.25 -9.16
N ALA A 330 -32.37 -12.40 -7.84
CA ALA A 330 -33.52 -12.09 -7.00
C ALA A 330 -33.06 -11.35 -5.75
N SER A 331 -33.91 -10.45 -5.24
CA SER A 331 -33.56 -9.54 -4.14
C SER A 331 -34.56 -9.57 -2.98
N ASP A 332 -35.64 -10.33 -3.08
CA ASP A 332 -36.64 -10.49 -2.02
C ASP A 332 -36.13 -11.38 -0.87
N GLU A 333 -36.67 -11.17 0.33
CA GLU A 333 -36.21 -11.83 1.55
C GLU A 333 -36.29 -13.36 1.50
N ARG A 334 -37.31 -13.91 0.82
CA ARG A 334 -37.48 -15.36 0.69
C ARG A 334 -36.36 -15.96 -0.15
N SER A 335 -36.05 -15.35 -1.30
CA SER A 335 -34.92 -15.78 -2.13
C SER A 335 -33.60 -15.72 -1.37
N LEU A 336 -33.37 -14.68 -0.57
CA LEU A 336 -32.16 -14.55 0.25
C LEU A 336 -32.05 -15.66 1.31
N ILE A 337 -33.17 -16.06 1.92
CA ILE A 337 -33.22 -17.17 2.90
C ILE A 337 -32.96 -18.51 2.20
N GLU A 338 -33.64 -18.77 1.09
CA GLU A 338 -33.50 -20.02 0.33
C GLU A 338 -32.05 -20.20 -0.18
N ALA A 339 -31.39 -19.11 -0.58
CA ALA A 339 -30.01 -19.11 -1.06
C ALA A 339 -28.96 -19.50 0.01
N ILE A 340 -29.30 -19.49 1.31
CA ILE A 340 -28.36 -19.86 2.39
C ILE A 340 -27.88 -21.31 2.21
N ALA A 341 -28.77 -22.23 1.81
CA ALA A 341 -28.42 -23.63 1.62
C ALA A 341 -27.30 -23.80 0.57
N GLY A 342 -27.40 -23.08 -0.54
CA GLY A 342 -26.44 -23.14 -1.64
C GLY A 342 -25.03 -22.61 -1.28
N GLN A 343 -24.88 -21.84 -0.20
CA GLN A 343 -23.56 -21.37 0.24
C GLN A 343 -22.65 -22.54 0.63
N GLY A 344 -23.19 -23.52 1.35
CA GLY A 344 -22.45 -24.73 1.71
C GLY A 344 -22.04 -25.53 0.46
N ASP A 345 -22.93 -25.63 -0.53
CA ASP A 345 -22.66 -26.33 -1.78
C ASP A 345 -21.47 -25.73 -2.55
N THR A 346 -21.25 -24.41 -2.47
CA THR A 346 -20.06 -23.79 -3.06
C THR A 346 -18.76 -24.31 -2.44
N VAL A 347 -18.73 -24.45 -1.11
CA VAL A 347 -17.55 -24.94 -0.37
C VAL A 347 -17.33 -26.42 -0.67
N LEU A 348 -18.39 -27.21 -0.68
CA LEU A 348 -18.34 -28.62 -1.02
C LEU A 348 -17.86 -28.85 -2.45
N THR A 349 -18.29 -28.01 -3.39
CA THR A 349 -17.85 -28.06 -4.80
C THR A 349 -16.39 -27.62 -4.93
N ALA A 350 -16.00 -26.49 -4.32
CA ALA A 350 -14.61 -26.04 -4.27
C ALA A 350 -13.68 -27.13 -3.73
N ARG A 351 -14.11 -27.84 -2.68
CA ARG A 351 -13.38 -28.94 -2.07
C ARG A 351 -13.05 -30.07 -3.04
N GLN A 352 -13.87 -30.30 -4.07
CA GLN A 352 -13.65 -31.38 -5.05
C GLN A 352 -12.37 -31.18 -5.89
N TYR A 353 -11.98 -29.93 -6.13
CA TYR A 353 -10.79 -29.63 -6.93
C TYR A 353 -9.68 -28.94 -6.14
N CYS A 354 -9.91 -28.45 -4.92
CA CYS A 354 -8.89 -27.78 -4.10
C CYS A 354 -8.09 -28.69 -3.17
N GLY A 355 -8.38 -29.99 -3.15
CA GLY A 355 -7.70 -30.96 -2.30
C GLY A 355 -7.76 -30.58 -0.82
N GLY A 356 -6.60 -30.56 -0.15
CA GLY A 356 -6.47 -30.20 1.27
C GLY A 356 -6.37 -28.70 1.55
N LEU A 357 -6.37 -27.85 0.53
CA LEU A 357 -6.14 -26.41 0.72
C LEU A 357 -7.26 -25.75 1.53
N PRO A 358 -6.95 -24.76 2.39
CA PRO A 358 -7.97 -23.99 3.08
C PRO A 358 -8.89 -23.27 2.09
N ILE A 359 -10.19 -23.24 2.39
CA ILE A 359 -11.19 -22.52 1.59
C ILE A 359 -11.65 -21.31 2.40
N CYS A 360 -11.28 -20.13 1.96
CA CYS A 360 -11.63 -18.85 2.56
C CYS A 360 -12.82 -18.26 1.80
N VAL A 361 -13.91 -17.93 2.50
CA VAL A 361 -15.06 -17.27 1.86
C VAL A 361 -15.04 -15.79 2.22
N SER A 362 -14.61 -14.95 1.28
CA SER A 362 -14.38 -13.52 1.52
C SER A 362 -14.62 -12.70 0.25
N SER A 363 -15.45 -11.66 0.26
CA SER A 363 -16.36 -11.24 1.35
C SER A 363 -17.72 -11.96 1.26
N VAL A 364 -18.41 -12.10 2.40
CA VAL A 364 -19.81 -12.53 2.47
C VAL A 364 -20.69 -11.31 2.78
N THR A 365 -21.55 -10.93 1.85
CA THR A 365 -22.39 -9.73 1.92
C THR A 365 -23.81 -9.99 1.41
N LEU A 366 -24.75 -9.09 1.72
CA LEU A 366 -26.11 -9.20 1.17
C LEU A 366 -26.16 -8.81 -0.32
N LYS A 367 -25.40 -7.79 -0.73
CA LYS A 367 -25.28 -7.34 -2.12
C LYS A 367 -23.85 -7.48 -2.64
N PRO A 368 -23.68 -7.68 -3.96
CA PRO A 368 -22.36 -7.67 -4.55
C PRO A 368 -21.70 -6.29 -4.39
N PRO A 369 -20.38 -6.21 -4.19
CA PRO A 369 -19.66 -4.94 -4.09
C PRO A 369 -19.62 -4.15 -5.40
N TYR A 370 -19.77 -4.83 -6.54
CA TYR A 370 -19.80 -4.24 -7.88
C TYR A 370 -20.58 -5.14 -8.85
N ASN A 371 -21.01 -4.60 -9.99
CA ASN A 371 -21.58 -5.42 -11.05
C ASN A 371 -20.50 -6.11 -11.90
N GLN A 372 -20.23 -7.38 -11.62
CA GLN A 372 -19.23 -8.18 -12.35
C GLN A 372 -19.54 -8.41 -13.85
N ALA A 373 -20.80 -8.20 -14.28
CA ALA A 373 -21.21 -8.35 -15.67
C ALA A 373 -21.36 -6.99 -16.39
N ALA A 374 -20.86 -5.91 -15.78
CA ALA A 374 -20.89 -4.59 -16.38
C ALA A 374 -20.06 -4.58 -17.67
N ILE A 375 -20.71 -4.19 -18.77
CA ILE A 375 -20.10 -4.00 -20.10
C ILE A 375 -19.92 -2.51 -20.44
N GLU A 376 -20.37 -1.63 -19.54
CA GLU A 376 -20.30 -0.18 -19.62
C GLU A 376 -19.83 0.36 -18.26
N GLU A 377 -19.29 1.58 -18.24
CA GLU A 377 -18.94 2.24 -16.98
C GLU A 377 -20.18 2.46 -16.10
N GLU A 378 -20.06 2.22 -14.80
CA GLU A 378 -21.13 2.53 -13.85
C GLU A 378 -21.41 4.04 -13.88
N ALA A 379 -22.69 4.40 -14.01
CA ALA A 379 -23.11 5.79 -13.95
C ALA A 379 -22.68 6.42 -12.61
N PRO A 380 -22.34 7.73 -12.60
CA PRO A 380 -22.00 8.42 -11.36
C PRO A 380 -23.08 8.22 -10.29
N GLN A 381 -22.65 7.89 -9.06
CA GLN A 381 -23.55 7.68 -7.93
C GLN A 381 -24.37 8.95 -7.66
N ASP A 382 -25.71 8.84 -7.68
CA ASP A 382 -26.58 9.92 -7.20
C ASP A 382 -26.40 10.05 -5.67
N PRO A 383 -25.98 11.23 -5.16
CA PRO A 383 -25.81 11.44 -3.73
C PRO A 383 -27.14 11.32 -2.94
N ASN A 384 -28.29 11.37 -3.61
CA ASN A 384 -29.61 11.23 -3.00
C ASN A 384 -30.12 9.79 -3.01
N GLU A 385 -29.37 8.83 -3.55
CA GLU A 385 -29.73 7.41 -3.56
C GLU A 385 -28.69 6.58 -2.82
N LEU A 386 -29.12 5.44 -2.27
CA LEU A 386 -28.17 4.49 -1.71
C LEU A 386 -27.30 3.89 -2.81
N PRO A 387 -25.99 3.73 -2.57
CA PRO A 387 -25.11 3.04 -3.51
C PRO A 387 -25.62 1.65 -3.86
N ALA A 388 -25.35 1.22 -5.10
CA ALA A 388 -25.81 -0.07 -5.60
C ALA A 388 -25.41 -1.23 -4.68
N ALA A 389 -24.20 -1.19 -4.12
CA ALA A 389 -23.64 -2.17 -3.19
C ALA A 389 -24.23 -2.13 -1.77
N VAL A 390 -25.08 -1.15 -1.44
CA VAL A 390 -25.70 -1.01 -0.11
C VAL A 390 -27.04 -1.72 -0.08
N ASP A 391 -27.21 -2.59 0.92
CA ASP A 391 -28.49 -3.22 1.23
C ASP A 391 -29.12 -2.57 2.46
N ARG A 392 -30.36 -2.07 2.33
CA ARG A 392 -31.12 -1.45 3.42
C ARG A 392 -31.34 -2.39 4.61
N ARG A 393 -31.29 -3.70 4.38
CA ARG A 393 -31.42 -4.72 5.43
C ARG A 393 -30.16 -4.86 6.27
N GLN A 394 -29.01 -4.28 5.90
CA GLN A 394 -27.75 -4.42 6.66
C GLN A 394 -27.93 -4.06 8.16
N MET A 395 -28.65 -2.96 8.46
CA MET A 395 -28.91 -2.52 9.83
C MET A 395 -30.05 -3.26 10.54
N SER A 396 -30.62 -4.31 9.93
CA SER A 396 -31.85 -4.97 10.40
C SER A 396 -31.61 -6.29 11.13
N LEU A 397 -32.65 -6.76 11.83
CA LEU A 397 -32.69 -8.12 12.37
C LEU A 397 -32.63 -9.19 11.28
N PHE A 398 -33.09 -8.89 10.06
CA PHE A 398 -33.00 -9.81 8.93
C PHE A 398 -31.52 -10.09 8.59
N ALA A 399 -30.68 -9.06 8.49
CA ALA A 399 -29.24 -9.26 8.23
C ALA A 399 -28.59 -10.10 9.32
N ALA A 400 -28.93 -9.87 10.60
CA ALA A 400 -28.42 -10.68 11.70
C ALA A 400 -28.84 -12.16 11.57
N ALA A 401 -30.13 -12.43 11.34
CA ALA A 401 -30.64 -13.79 11.18
C ALA A 401 -30.05 -14.50 9.94
N TRP A 402 -29.96 -13.78 8.82
CA TRP A 402 -29.33 -14.28 7.60
C TRP A 402 -27.84 -14.60 7.82
N THR A 403 -27.12 -13.75 8.54
CA THR A 403 -25.70 -13.96 8.88
C THR A 403 -25.52 -15.22 9.71
N VAL A 404 -26.38 -15.49 10.70
CA VAL A 404 -26.36 -16.75 11.47
C VAL A 404 -26.55 -17.97 10.56
N GLY A 405 -27.51 -17.91 9.64
CA GLY A 405 -27.75 -18.99 8.68
C GLY A 405 -26.56 -19.22 7.75
N SER A 406 -25.99 -18.13 7.21
CA SER A 406 -24.81 -18.13 6.36
C SER A 406 -23.59 -18.72 7.07
N LEU A 407 -23.29 -18.25 8.29
CA LEU A 407 -22.21 -18.76 9.12
C LEU A 407 -22.35 -20.26 9.36
N ARG A 408 -23.55 -20.71 9.73
CA ARG A 408 -23.83 -22.15 9.92
C ARG A 408 -23.55 -22.94 8.64
N ALA A 409 -24.08 -22.48 7.50
CA ALA A 409 -23.94 -23.18 6.22
C ALA A 409 -22.46 -23.34 5.83
N LEU A 410 -21.68 -22.26 5.92
CA LEU A 410 -20.26 -22.24 5.58
C LEU A 410 -19.41 -23.02 6.59
N ALA A 411 -19.69 -22.89 7.89
CA ALA A 411 -18.97 -23.59 8.94
C ALA A 411 -19.16 -25.11 8.82
N VAL A 412 -20.40 -25.57 8.66
CA VAL A 412 -20.72 -27.00 8.50
C VAL A 412 -20.10 -27.58 7.23
N ALA A 413 -20.02 -26.79 6.15
CA ALA A 413 -19.40 -27.22 4.90
C ALA A 413 -17.85 -27.22 4.95
N GLY A 414 -17.23 -26.71 6.03
CA GLY A 414 -15.78 -26.76 6.22
C GLY A 414 -15.02 -25.60 5.58
N ALA A 415 -15.63 -24.41 5.49
CA ALA A 415 -14.86 -23.20 5.17
C ALA A 415 -13.82 -22.94 6.28
N HIS A 416 -12.58 -22.67 5.88
CA HIS A 416 -11.45 -22.43 6.77
C HIS A 416 -11.55 -21.07 7.46
N SER A 417 -11.96 -20.04 6.71
CA SER A 417 -12.21 -18.69 7.22
C SER A 417 -13.35 -18.04 6.46
N MET A 418 -14.00 -17.07 7.10
CA MET A 418 -15.10 -16.31 6.53
C MET A 418 -14.96 -14.84 6.92
N THR A 419 -15.08 -13.94 5.97
CA THR A 419 -15.02 -12.49 6.22
C THR A 419 -16.35 -11.85 5.82
N TYR A 420 -17.00 -11.19 6.79
CA TYR A 420 -18.30 -10.57 6.62
C TYR A 420 -18.22 -9.07 6.81
N TYR A 421 -18.87 -8.33 5.91
CA TYR A 421 -19.18 -6.90 6.07
C TYR A 421 -17.96 -5.98 6.30
N GLU A 422 -18.21 -4.69 6.32
CA GLU A 422 -17.23 -3.69 6.76
C GLU A 422 -17.33 -3.50 8.28
N THR A 423 -16.42 -2.73 8.89
CA THR A 423 -16.55 -2.41 10.32
C THR A 423 -17.60 -1.33 10.55
N THR A 424 -17.56 -0.25 9.76
CA THR A 424 -18.41 0.94 9.95
C THR A 424 -19.18 1.35 8.70
N GLY A 425 -20.28 2.08 8.85
CA GLY A 425 -21.06 2.66 7.76
C GLY A 425 -22.17 1.75 7.24
N TRP A 426 -22.72 2.07 6.07
CA TRP A 426 -23.90 1.39 5.50
C TRP A 426 -23.72 -0.11 5.24
N ARG A 427 -22.48 -0.55 5.02
CA ARG A 427 -22.11 -1.96 4.80
C ARG A 427 -21.47 -2.59 6.04
N GLY A 428 -21.49 -1.87 7.16
CA GLY A 428 -20.73 -2.20 8.35
C GLY A 428 -21.48 -3.03 9.39
N LEU A 429 -20.90 -3.11 10.58
CA LEU A 429 -21.53 -3.61 11.81
C LEU A 429 -22.01 -2.47 12.72
N VAL A 430 -21.45 -1.27 12.55
CA VAL A 430 -21.76 -0.08 13.33
C VAL A 430 -21.88 1.11 12.38
N GLU A 431 -22.78 2.05 12.67
CA GLU A 431 -22.84 3.31 11.92
C GLU A 431 -21.64 4.20 12.25
N THR A 432 -21.26 5.05 11.29
CA THR A 432 -20.29 6.13 11.46
C THR A 432 -20.72 7.14 12.54
N ARG A 433 -19.79 8.00 12.96
CA ARG A 433 -20.07 9.05 13.96
C ARG A 433 -20.94 10.17 13.38
N GLU A 434 -20.90 10.33 12.08
CA GLU A 434 -21.64 11.32 11.31
C GLU A 434 -23.08 10.83 11.02
N GLY A 435 -23.28 9.52 10.96
CA GLY A 435 -24.56 8.90 10.60
C GLY A 435 -24.75 8.74 9.10
N SER A 436 -25.83 8.08 8.72
CA SER A 436 -26.24 7.96 7.33
C SER A 436 -26.61 9.34 6.76
N PRO A 437 -26.04 9.78 5.62
CA PRO A 437 -26.51 10.99 4.92
C PRO A 437 -27.92 10.80 4.32
N LEU A 438 -28.43 9.57 4.26
CA LEU A 438 -29.75 9.22 3.74
C LEU A 438 -30.58 8.46 4.80
N PRO A 439 -30.92 9.08 5.94
CA PRO A 439 -31.51 8.39 7.09
C PRO A 439 -32.93 7.83 6.82
N GLU A 440 -33.66 8.41 5.86
CA GLU A 440 -34.98 7.88 5.46
C GLU A 440 -34.88 6.60 4.64
N GLN A 441 -33.77 6.43 3.90
CA GLN A 441 -33.54 5.26 3.04
C GLN A 441 -32.76 4.17 3.77
N PHE A 442 -31.83 4.54 4.63
CA PHE A 442 -31.07 3.65 5.48
C PHE A 442 -31.24 4.10 6.93
N ARG A 443 -32.14 3.42 7.64
CA ARG A 443 -32.71 3.85 8.93
C ARG A 443 -31.76 3.59 10.11
N SER A 444 -30.57 4.16 10.05
CA SER A 444 -29.58 4.18 11.14
C SER A 444 -29.49 5.56 11.80
N PHE A 445 -28.85 5.62 12.97
CA PHE A 445 -28.47 6.86 13.64
C PHE A 445 -26.97 6.86 13.95
N PRO A 446 -26.33 8.03 14.14
CA PRO A 446 -24.90 8.13 14.42
C PRO A 446 -24.44 7.18 15.53
N GLY A 447 -23.41 6.37 15.24
CA GLY A 447 -22.85 5.39 16.16
C GLY A 447 -23.75 4.20 16.51
N MET A 448 -24.87 4.01 15.79
CA MET A 448 -25.77 2.86 16.00
C MET A 448 -25.03 1.54 15.81
N ILE A 449 -25.09 0.66 16.80
CA ILE A 449 -24.66 -0.73 16.67
C ILE A 449 -25.76 -1.50 15.94
N TYR A 450 -25.45 -2.10 14.79
CA TYR A 450 -26.43 -2.89 14.05
C TYR A 450 -26.65 -4.26 14.71
N PRO A 451 -27.82 -4.89 14.52
CA PRO A 451 -28.10 -6.20 15.11
C PRO A 451 -27.06 -7.28 14.77
N VAL A 452 -26.46 -7.22 13.57
CA VAL A 452 -25.44 -8.18 13.13
C VAL A 452 -24.14 -8.10 13.95
N TYR A 453 -23.81 -6.95 14.54
CA TYR A 453 -22.67 -6.83 15.46
C TYR A 453 -22.76 -7.84 16.60
N TRP A 454 -23.96 -8.01 17.17
CA TRP A 454 -24.17 -8.91 18.31
C TRP A 454 -24.00 -10.38 17.95
N VAL A 455 -24.18 -10.75 16.67
CA VAL A 455 -23.85 -12.09 16.18
C VAL A 455 -22.35 -12.34 16.31
N PHE A 456 -21.51 -11.39 15.85
CA PHE A 456 -20.06 -11.52 15.93
C PHE A 456 -19.51 -11.35 17.35
N ALA A 457 -20.11 -10.48 18.16
CA ALA A 457 -19.76 -10.35 19.58
C ALA A 457 -19.98 -11.68 20.32
N ALA A 458 -21.13 -12.33 20.11
CA ALA A 458 -21.43 -13.64 20.72
C ALA A 458 -20.45 -14.73 20.24
N LEU A 459 -20.06 -14.73 18.96
CA LEU A 459 -19.07 -15.68 18.44
C LEU A 459 -17.65 -15.44 18.99
N ALA A 460 -17.29 -14.18 19.24
CA ALA A 460 -16.00 -13.84 19.82
C ALA A 460 -15.89 -14.31 21.27
N GLU A 461 -17.00 -14.28 22.02
CA GLU A 461 -17.09 -14.79 23.40
C GLU A 461 -17.14 -16.33 23.47
N ALA A 462 -17.58 -17.00 22.40
CA ALA A 462 -17.66 -18.46 22.34
C ALA A 462 -16.31 -19.16 22.12
N LYS A 463 -15.19 -18.42 22.08
CA LYS A 463 -13.83 -18.92 21.84
C LYS A 463 -13.14 -19.44 23.09
#